data_AF-A0A7C4ZBM3-F1
#
_entry.id   AF-A0A7C4ZBM3-F1
#
_cell.length_a   1.000
_cell.length_b   1.000
_cell.length_c   1.000
_cell.angle_alpha   90.00
_cell.angle_beta   90.00
_cell.angle_gamma   90.00
#
_symmetry.space_group_name_H-M   'P 1'
#
loop_
_entity.id
_entity.type
_entity.pdbx_description
1 polymer ?
#
loop_
_entity_poly.entity_id
_entity_poly.type
_entity_poly.pdbx_seq_one_letter_code
_entity_poly.pdbx_strand_id
1 'polypeptide(L)'
;MGILNVTPDSFSDGGKYISPDAAVEHALEMVSEGADIIDVGGESTRPGATPVPAEEEMRRVLPVIERLAEASPVPISVDTYKAAVAREAVRAGACIINDISGLRFEPELARVAADTGSFLV
;
A
#
# COMPACT_ATOMS: atom_id res chain seq x y z
N MET A 1 4.66 -5.84 -11.16
CA MET A 1 4.17 -5.31 -9.87
C MET A 1 4.94 -6.00 -8.75
N GLY A 2 5.82 -5.28 -8.06
CA GLY A 2 6.54 -5.75 -6.87
C GLY A 2 5.69 -5.53 -5.62
N ILE A 3 5.66 -6.52 -4.72
CA ILE A 3 4.80 -6.51 -3.52
C ILE A 3 5.63 -6.04 -2.33
N LEU A 4 5.27 -4.90 -1.75
CA LEU A 4 5.88 -4.32 -0.56
C LEU A 4 4.94 -4.44 0.64
N ASN A 5 5.13 -5.48 1.45
CA ASN A 5 4.36 -5.64 2.69
C ASN A 5 4.99 -4.83 3.83
N VAL A 6 4.24 -3.85 4.34
CA VAL A 6 4.64 -3.00 5.47
C VAL A 6 4.02 -3.50 6.78
N THR A 7 4.14 -4.81 7.03
CA THR A 7 3.61 -5.47 8.23
C THR A 7 4.74 -5.89 9.19
N PRO A 8 4.49 -5.96 10.51
CA PRO A 8 5.51 -6.34 11.50
C PRO A 8 6.16 -7.71 11.30
N ASP A 9 5.47 -8.61 10.60
CA ASP A 9 5.82 -10.00 10.31
C ASP A 9 6.59 -10.18 8.99
N SER A 10 6.80 -9.12 8.21
CA SER A 10 7.40 -9.22 6.87
C SER A 10 8.93 -9.20 6.85
N PHE A 11 9.61 -8.75 7.92
CA PHE A 11 11.07 -8.82 8.05
C PHE A 11 11.46 -9.34 9.44
N SER A 12 12.08 -10.51 9.46
CA SER A 12 12.32 -11.33 10.66
C SER A 12 13.47 -10.84 11.54
N ASP A 13 13.51 -9.55 11.90
CA ASP A 13 14.54 -8.98 12.80
C ASP A 13 13.92 -8.02 13.84
N GLY A 14 13.06 -8.54 14.72
CA GLY A 14 12.80 -8.00 16.08
C GLY A 14 12.30 -6.56 16.24
N GLY A 15 12.07 -5.79 15.17
CA GLY A 15 11.57 -4.41 15.20
C GLY A 15 10.07 -4.38 14.98
N LYS A 16 9.31 -3.81 15.92
CA LYS A 16 7.84 -3.80 15.90
C LYS A 16 7.20 -3.16 14.65
N TYR A 17 7.96 -2.48 13.81
CA TYR A 17 7.55 -1.94 12.51
C TYR A 17 8.76 -1.90 11.57
N ILE A 18 8.52 -2.10 10.27
CA ILE A 18 9.52 -1.78 9.24
C ILE A 18 9.74 -0.26 9.27
N SER A 19 10.99 0.17 9.32
CA SER A 19 11.31 1.59 9.14
C SER A 19 10.85 2.01 7.74
N PRO A 20 10.13 3.14 7.58
CA PRO A 20 9.74 3.61 6.25
C PRO A 20 10.93 3.74 5.29
N ASP A 21 12.13 4.05 5.81
CA ASP A 21 13.37 4.08 5.01
C ASP A 21 13.73 2.71 4.42
N ALA A 22 13.65 1.65 5.24
CA ALA A 22 13.96 0.29 4.79
C ALA A 22 12.92 -0.22 3.78
N ALA A 23 11.64 0.13 3.97
CA ALA A 23 10.59 -0.19 3.01
C ALA A 23 10.83 0.49 1.65
N VAL A 24 11.22 1.76 1.68
CA VAL A 24 11.55 2.53 0.47
C VAL A 24 12.78 1.94 -0.24
N GLU A 25 13.84 1.62 0.49
CA GLU A 25 15.05 1.01 -0.07
C GLU A 25 14.73 -0.32 -0.76
N HIS A 26 13.94 -1.19 -0.12
CA HIS A 26 13.54 -2.46 -0.70
C HIS A 26 12.62 -2.28 -1.93
N ALA A 27 11.73 -1.29 -1.92
CA ALA A 27 10.93 -0.96 -3.09
C ALA A 27 11.79 -0.49 -4.27
N LEU A 28 12.81 0.35 -4.04
CA LEU A 28 13.72 0.79 -5.09
C LEU A 28 14.61 -0.36 -5.61
N GLU A 29 14.97 -1.31 -4.75
CA GLU A 29 15.62 -2.57 -5.16
C GLU A 29 14.70 -3.35 -6.11
N MET A 30 13.44 -3.58 -5.75
CA MET A 30 12.46 -4.23 -6.63
C MET A 30 12.32 -3.52 -7.98
N VAL A 31 12.33 -2.19 -8.01
CA VAL A 31 12.33 -1.42 -9.26
C VAL A 31 13.59 -1.70 -10.08
N SER A 32 14.76 -1.75 -9.45
CA SER A 32 16.03 -2.06 -10.12
C SER A 32 16.07 -3.48 -10.70
N GLU A 33 15.33 -4.41 -10.09
CA GLU A 33 15.13 -5.78 -10.56
C GLU A 33 14.06 -5.91 -11.66
N GLY A 34 13.37 -4.82 -12.00
CA GLY A 34 12.42 -4.75 -13.11
C GLY A 34 10.94 -4.66 -12.71
N ALA A 35 10.62 -4.28 -11.47
CA ALA A 35 9.24 -4.00 -11.10
C ALA A 35 8.70 -2.70 -11.76
N ASP A 36 7.68 -2.82 -12.60
CA ASP A 36 7.03 -1.66 -13.25
C ASP A 36 6.01 -0.92 -12.38
N ILE A 37 5.64 -1.48 -11.22
CA ILE A 37 4.67 -0.93 -10.25
C ILE A 37 5.08 -1.45 -8.87
N ILE A 38 5.01 -0.63 -7.83
CA ILE A 38 5.14 -1.06 -6.44
C ILE A 38 3.78 -1.08 -5.77
N ASP A 39 3.39 -2.21 -5.18
CA ASP A 39 2.13 -2.41 -4.48
C ASP A 39 2.36 -2.48 -2.97
N VAL A 40 1.87 -1.46 -2.25
CA VAL A 40 2.14 -1.24 -0.83
C VAL A 40 0.96 -1.71 0.00
N GLY A 41 1.16 -2.73 0.82
CA GLY A 41 0.15 -3.30 1.71
C GLY A 41 0.49 -3.12 3.19
N GLY A 42 -0.42 -2.52 3.96
CA GLY A 42 -0.26 -2.32 5.42
C GLY A 42 -0.96 -3.40 6.27
N GLU A 43 -1.78 -4.21 5.64
CA GLU A 43 -2.55 -5.30 6.25
C GLU A 43 -2.24 -6.63 5.55
N SER A 44 -2.04 -7.69 6.32
CA SER A 44 -1.89 -9.03 5.77
C SER A 44 -3.26 -9.60 5.41
N THR A 45 -3.43 -9.99 4.15
CA THR A 45 -4.65 -10.65 3.65
C THR A 45 -4.52 -12.18 3.64
N ARG A 46 -3.47 -12.72 4.26
CA ARG A 46 -3.22 -14.16 4.35
C ARG A 46 -4.30 -14.86 5.20
N PRO A 47 -4.63 -16.14 4.91
CA PRO A 47 -5.59 -16.89 5.71
C PRO A 47 -5.23 -16.89 7.20
N GLY A 48 -6.17 -16.44 8.04
CA GLY A 48 -6.01 -16.38 9.50
C GLY A 48 -5.34 -15.11 10.03
N ALA A 49 -4.99 -14.14 9.17
CA ALA A 49 -4.57 -12.83 9.61
C ALA A 49 -5.74 -12.07 10.26
N THR A 50 -5.44 -11.33 11.34
CA THR A 50 -6.41 -10.45 11.99
C THR A 50 -6.41 -9.10 11.26
N PRO A 51 -7.57 -8.61 10.77
CA PRO A 51 -7.67 -7.28 10.20
C PRO A 51 -7.21 -6.20 11.18
N VAL A 52 -6.60 -5.14 10.67
CA VAL A 52 -6.19 -3.98 11.47
C VAL A 52 -7.15 -2.81 11.26
N PRO A 53 -7.32 -1.92 12.26
CA PRO A 53 -8.05 -0.67 12.07
C PRO A 53 -7.44 0.18 10.94
N ALA A 54 -8.27 0.97 10.25
CA ALA A 54 -7.83 1.81 9.14
C ALA A 54 -6.71 2.79 9.57
N GLU A 55 -6.79 3.33 10.78
CA GLU A 55 -5.77 4.21 11.37
C GLU A 55 -4.41 3.53 11.50
N GLU A 56 -4.40 2.25 11.86
CA GLU A 56 -3.19 1.47 12.00
C GLU A 56 -2.59 1.12 10.64
N GLU A 57 -3.42 0.78 9.66
CA GLU A 57 -2.98 0.55 8.28
C GLU A 57 -2.40 1.82 7.67
N MET A 58 -3.09 2.97 7.81
CA MET A 58 -2.60 4.28 7.37
C MET A 58 -1.25 4.62 8.01
N ARG A 59 -1.07 4.38 9.31
CA ARG A 59 0.20 4.62 10.01
C ARG A 59 1.37 3.82 9.42
N ARG A 60 1.09 2.66 8.82
CA ARG A 60 2.10 1.82 8.16
C ARG A 60 2.37 2.30 6.74
N VAL A 61 1.34 2.53 5.94
CA VAL A 61 1.50 2.75 4.49
C VAL A 61 1.82 4.20 4.12
N LEU A 62 1.23 5.20 4.79
CA LEU A 62 1.34 6.60 4.34
C LEU A 62 2.79 7.10 4.32
N PRO A 63 3.61 6.90 5.38
CA PRO A 63 5.00 7.37 5.36
C PRO A 63 5.85 6.72 4.25
N VAL A 64 5.49 5.50 3.83
CA VAL A 64 6.18 4.78 2.75
C VAL A 64 5.74 5.33 1.40
N ILE A 65 4.43 5.50 1.20
CA ILE A 65 3.85 6.02 -0.05
C ILE A 65 4.34 7.45 -0.32
N GLU A 66 4.34 8.33 0.69
CA GLU A 66 4.82 9.71 0.56
C GLU A 66 6.28 9.76 0.05
N ARG A 67 7.16 8.93 0.62
CA ARG A 67 8.58 8.88 0.22
C ARG A 67 8.76 8.24 -1.15
N LEU A 68 8.00 7.18 -1.45
CA LEU A 68 8.04 6.56 -2.77
C LEU A 68 7.51 7.51 -3.85
N ALA A 69 6.52 8.36 -3.55
CA ALA A 69 6.01 9.32 -4.52
C ALA A 69 7.08 10.33 -4.96
N GLU A 70 8.06 10.62 -4.10
CA GLU A 70 9.20 11.48 -4.40
C GLU A 70 10.35 10.74 -5.10
N ALA A 71 10.58 9.46 -4.76
CA ALA A 71 11.78 8.72 -5.14
C ALA A 71 11.59 7.66 -6.24
N SER A 72 10.40 7.07 -6.35
CA SER A 72 10.11 5.97 -7.26
C SER A 72 9.92 6.47 -8.70
N PRO A 73 10.62 5.90 -9.69
CA PRO A 73 10.36 6.20 -11.10
C PRO A 73 9.13 5.47 -11.65
N VAL A 74 8.52 4.57 -10.87
CA VAL A 74 7.37 3.76 -11.27
C VAL A 74 6.12 4.06 -10.44
N PRO A 75 4.90 3.83 -10.99
CA PRO A 75 3.63 3.99 -10.28
C PRO A 75 3.55 3.22 -8.96
N ILE A 76 2.77 3.79 -8.03
CA ILE A 76 2.51 3.21 -6.71
C ILE A 76 1.05 2.77 -6.64
N SER A 77 0.85 1.53 -6.25
CA SER A 77 -0.42 0.92 -5.89
C SER A 77 -0.54 0.78 -4.38
N VAL A 78 -1.74 0.98 -3.84
CA VAL A 78 -2.06 0.66 -2.44
C VAL A 78 -2.94 -0.59 -2.42
N ASP A 79 -2.48 -1.64 -1.73
CA ASP A 79 -3.25 -2.86 -1.48
C ASP A 79 -4.12 -2.62 -0.25
N THR A 80 -5.38 -2.24 -0.49
CA THR A 80 -6.36 -2.02 0.57
C THR A 80 -7.79 -2.15 0.04
N TYR A 81 -8.63 -2.81 0.83
CA TYR A 81 -10.09 -2.80 0.62
C TYR A 81 -10.79 -1.70 1.42
N LYS A 82 -10.05 -0.82 2.13
CA LYS A 82 -10.61 0.21 3.00
C LYS A 82 -10.64 1.57 2.29
N ALA A 83 -11.82 2.15 2.09
CA ALA A 83 -11.97 3.38 1.32
C ALA A 83 -11.26 4.58 1.98
N ALA A 84 -11.23 4.63 3.32
CA ALA A 84 -10.50 5.66 4.05
C ALA A 84 -8.97 5.58 3.81
N VAL A 85 -8.42 4.36 3.83
CA VAL A 85 -6.98 4.13 3.59
C VAL A 85 -6.64 4.49 2.14
N ALA A 86 -7.43 4.01 1.18
CA ALA A 86 -7.23 4.31 -0.23
C ALA A 86 -7.26 5.82 -0.52
N ARG A 87 -8.19 6.56 0.09
CA ARG A 87 -8.31 8.00 -0.11
C ARG A 87 -7.06 8.75 0.35
N GLU A 88 -6.54 8.43 1.54
CA GLU A 88 -5.33 9.08 2.06
C GLU A 88 -4.07 8.60 1.31
N ALA A 89 -4.01 7.33 0.93
CA ALA A 89 -2.91 6.79 0.13
C ALA A 89 -2.81 7.49 -1.25
N VAL A 90 -3.93 7.74 -1.91
CA VAL A 90 -3.93 8.47 -3.18
C VAL A 90 -3.51 9.93 -2.98
N ARG A 91 -3.91 10.58 -1.88
CA ARG A 91 -3.41 11.93 -1.54
C ARG A 91 -1.91 11.95 -1.26
N ALA A 92 -1.37 10.88 -0.67
CA ALA A 92 0.05 10.70 -0.42
C ALA A 92 0.88 10.39 -1.68
N GLY A 93 0.23 10.04 -2.80
CA GLY A 93 0.89 9.85 -4.09
C GLY A 93 0.67 8.48 -4.75
N ALA A 94 -0.11 7.57 -4.15
CA ALA A 94 -0.55 6.39 -4.86
C ALA A 94 -1.48 6.76 -6.02
N CYS A 95 -1.42 6.01 -7.13
CA CYS A 95 -2.26 6.26 -8.30
C CYS A 95 -3.10 5.04 -8.71
N ILE A 96 -2.89 3.90 -8.05
CA ILE A 96 -3.67 2.67 -8.22
C ILE A 96 -4.18 2.24 -6.85
N ILE A 97 -5.45 1.83 -6.79
CA ILE A 97 -6.04 1.14 -5.65
C ILE A 97 -6.21 -0.32 -6.04
N ASN A 98 -5.59 -1.23 -5.29
CA ASN A 98 -5.70 -2.67 -5.48
C ASN A 98 -6.62 -3.23 -4.40
N ASP A 99 -7.87 -3.57 -4.76
CA ASP A 99 -8.87 -4.09 -3.83
C ASP A 99 -9.11 -5.58 -4.09
N ILE A 100 -8.46 -6.41 -3.27
CA ILE A 100 -8.62 -7.88 -3.31
C ILE A 100 -10.08 -8.35 -3.19
N SER A 101 -10.97 -7.54 -2.62
CA SER A 101 -12.38 -7.87 -2.44
C SER A 101 -13.20 -7.62 -3.71
N GLY A 102 -12.68 -6.88 -4.68
CA GLY A 102 -13.42 -6.47 -5.88
C GLY A 102 -14.70 -5.72 -5.53
N LEU A 103 -14.58 -4.70 -4.68
CA LEU A 103 -15.64 -3.82 -4.16
C LEU A 103 -16.69 -4.51 -3.28
N ARG A 104 -16.44 -5.76 -2.85
CA ARG A 104 -17.41 -6.50 -2.04
C ARG A 104 -17.37 -6.12 -0.56
N PHE A 105 -16.22 -5.69 -0.05
CA PHE A 105 -16.09 -5.31 1.36
C PHE A 105 -16.47 -3.84 1.58
N GLU A 106 -16.01 -2.95 0.71
CA GLU A 106 -16.33 -1.52 0.80
C GLU A 106 -16.62 -0.90 -0.58
N PRO A 107 -17.89 -0.96 -1.06
CA PRO A 107 -18.26 -0.43 -2.38
C PRO A 107 -17.93 1.05 -2.62
N GLU A 108 -17.80 1.85 -1.55
CA GLU A 108 -17.39 3.26 -1.63
C GLU A 108 -16.00 3.46 -2.25
N LEU A 109 -15.15 2.42 -2.31
CA LEU A 109 -13.88 2.46 -3.03
C LEU A 109 -14.04 2.86 -4.50
N ALA A 110 -15.12 2.42 -5.15
CA ALA A 110 -15.41 2.81 -6.53
C ALA A 110 -15.59 4.33 -6.65
N ARG A 111 -16.21 4.95 -5.63
CA ARG A 111 -16.38 6.40 -5.56
C ARG A 111 -15.06 7.10 -5.25
N VAL A 112 -14.22 6.54 -4.37
CA VAL A 112 -12.87 7.06 -4.13
C VAL A 112 -12.10 7.13 -5.44
N ALA A 113 -12.04 6.04 -6.19
CA ALA A 113 -11.34 5.99 -7.48
C ALA A 113 -11.90 7.00 -8.48
N ALA A 114 -13.23 7.13 -8.57
CA ALA A 114 -13.87 8.11 -9.44
C ALA A 114 -13.56 9.57 -9.02
N ASP A 115 -13.57 9.87 -7.72
CA ASP A 115 -13.32 11.21 -7.18
C ASP A 115 -11.85 11.64 -7.34
N THR A 116 -10.91 10.70 -7.21
CA THR A 116 -9.46 10.98 -7.25
C THR A 116 -8.85 10.80 -8.64
N GLY A 117 -9.52 10.08 -9.55
CA GLY A 117 -8.97 9.68 -10.84
C GLY A 117 -7.93 8.56 -10.76
N SER A 118 -7.83 7.86 -9.62
CA SER A 118 -6.95 6.69 -9.49
C SER A 118 -7.49 5.50 -10.26
N PHE A 119 -6.60 4.63 -10.72
CA PHE A 119 -6.99 3.32 -11.24
C PHE A 119 -7.51 2.44 -10.11
N LEU A 120 -8.39 1.50 -10.44
CA LEU A 120 -8.93 0.50 -9.52
C LEU A 120 -8.73 -0.88 -10.13
N VAL A 121 -8.14 -1.78 -9.35
CA VAL A 121 -7.89 -3.19 -9.68
C VAL A 121 -8.72 -4.06 -8.76
#